data_AF-T2JRE7-F1
#
_entry.id   AF-T2JRE7-F1
#
_cell.length_a   1.000
_cell.length_b   1.000
_cell.length_c   1.000
_cell.angle_alpha   90.00
_cell.angle_beta   90.00
_cell.angle_gamma   90.00
#
_symmetry.space_group_name_H-M   'P 1'
#
loop_
_entity.id
_entity.type
_entity.pdbx_description
1 polymer ?
#
loop_
_entity_poly.entity_id
_entity_poly.type
_entity_poly.pdbx_seq_one_letter_code
_entity_poly.pdbx_strand_id
1 'polypeptide(L)'
;MALVQSNDLVVYEALKIRNLVRNAPPLSTADPAGFEIQQERGSAFHALNSIQGGSAVKNRKLGLSISDASWYQFTQWLNYFSKIYRIICVAVPPHFTTQDCSVCSTRVQKSLSTRTHQCPNCKTVLDRDHNAAINILKKRFSAVLGVSPMSD
;
A
#
# COMPACT_ATOMS: atom_id res chain seq x y z
N MET A 1 26.15 10.84 -4.62
CA MET A 1 25.18 9.73 -4.64
C MET A 1 24.13 10.04 -5.70
N ALA A 2 24.22 9.47 -6.90
CA ALA A 2 23.13 9.55 -7.87
C ALA A 2 22.14 8.43 -7.53
N LEU A 3 20.95 8.79 -7.04
CA LEU A 3 20.01 7.83 -6.46
C LEU A 3 19.30 6.95 -7.50
N VAL A 4 19.27 7.37 -8.78
CA VAL A 4 18.76 6.58 -9.91
C VAL A 4 19.38 7.14 -11.20
N GLN A 5 19.93 6.29 -12.07
CA GLN A 5 20.46 6.62 -13.40
C GLN A 5 19.45 6.28 -14.51
N SER A 6 19.72 6.74 -15.73
CA SER A 6 18.98 6.30 -16.92
C SER A 6 19.09 4.78 -17.09
N ASN A 7 17.96 4.11 -17.35
CA ASN A 7 17.80 2.64 -17.48
C ASN A 7 17.70 1.83 -16.18
N ASP A 8 17.51 2.47 -15.03
CA ASP A 8 17.23 1.74 -13.79
C ASP A 8 15.85 1.08 -13.80
N LEU A 9 15.72 0.02 -12.99
CA LEU A 9 14.47 -0.68 -12.74
C LEU A 9 13.99 -0.39 -11.32
N VAL A 10 12.77 0.11 -11.20
CA VAL A 10 12.07 0.28 -9.93
C VAL A 10 10.91 -0.71 -9.86
N VAL A 11 10.91 -1.54 -8.83
CA VAL A 11 9.82 -2.48 -8.56
C VAL A 11 9.12 -2.07 -7.28
N TYR A 12 7.79 -1.98 -7.32
CA TYR A 12 7.02 -1.52 -6.17
C TYR A 12 5.71 -2.29 -6.02
N GLU A 13 5.15 -2.28 -4.81
CA GLU A 13 3.89 -2.94 -4.52
C GLU A 13 2.68 -2.16 -5.07
N ALA A 14 1.82 -2.85 -5.82
CA ALA A 14 0.55 -2.34 -6.28
C ALA A 14 -0.49 -2.33 -5.14
N LEU A 15 -0.25 -1.51 -4.11
CA LEU A 15 -1.18 -1.34 -3.01
C LEU A 15 -2.50 -0.73 -3.52
N LYS A 16 -3.63 -1.35 -3.15
CA LYS A 16 -4.97 -0.81 -3.44
C LYS A 16 -5.29 0.34 -2.47
N ILE A 17 -4.50 1.42 -2.51
CA ILE A 17 -4.52 2.53 -1.53
C ILE A 17 -5.91 3.16 -1.40
N ARG A 18 -6.62 3.32 -2.53
CA ARG A 18 -8.01 3.81 -2.53
C ARG A 18 -8.93 2.94 -1.65
N ASN A 19 -8.71 1.63 -1.57
CA ASN A 19 -9.51 0.74 -0.74
C ASN A 19 -9.14 0.80 0.76
N LEU A 20 -7.97 1.36 1.09
CA LEU A 20 -7.47 1.47 2.46
C LEU A 20 -7.96 2.75 3.18
N VAL A 21 -8.21 3.82 2.41
CA VAL A 21 -8.58 5.15 2.93
C VAL A 21 -10.02 5.54 2.55
N ARG A 22 -10.73 4.72 1.77
CA ARG A 22 -12.14 5.00 1.40
C ARG A 22 -12.99 5.15 2.65
N ASN A 23 -13.69 6.27 2.69
CA ASN A 23 -14.83 6.52 3.54
C ASN A 23 -15.89 5.44 3.29
N ALA A 24 -16.46 4.91 4.38
CA ALA A 24 -17.70 4.16 4.33
C ALA A 24 -18.75 5.02 3.60
N PRO A 25 -19.64 4.41 2.81
CA PRO A 25 -20.81 5.12 2.33
C PRO A 25 -21.46 5.84 3.52
N PRO A 26 -21.97 7.07 3.34
CA PRO A 26 -22.79 7.67 4.39
C PRO A 26 -23.89 6.66 4.76
N LEU A 27 -24.12 6.46 6.06
CA LEU A 27 -25.30 5.74 6.51
C LEU A 27 -26.50 6.40 5.81
N SER A 28 -27.44 5.63 5.28
CA SER A 28 -28.63 6.23 4.66
C SER A 28 -29.27 7.14 5.70
N THR A 29 -29.29 8.44 5.45
CA THR A 29 -29.98 9.43 6.28
C THR A 29 -31.48 9.37 6.02
N ALA A 30 -32.02 8.19 5.72
CA ALA A 30 -33.45 7.95 5.68
C ALA A 30 -33.94 8.04 7.12
N ASP A 31 -34.15 9.27 7.57
CA ASP A 31 -34.95 9.57 8.73
C ASP A 31 -36.36 9.05 8.42
N PRO A 32 -36.96 8.14 9.22
CA PRO A 32 -38.33 7.68 8.99
C PRO A 32 -39.36 8.83 9.06
N ALA A 33 -38.93 10.05 9.43
CA ALA A 33 -39.74 11.26 9.49
C ALA A 33 -39.55 12.26 8.32
N GLY A 34 -38.66 11.99 7.34
CA GLY A 34 -38.65 12.72 6.06
C GLY A 34 -38.25 14.20 6.09
N PHE A 35 -37.21 14.59 6.85
CA PHE A 35 -36.65 15.94 6.75
C PHE A 35 -35.30 15.95 6.01
N GLU A 36 -35.26 16.64 4.87
CA GLU A 36 -34.12 16.65 3.93
C GLU A 36 -33.13 17.78 4.30
N ILE A 37 -31.98 17.43 4.88
CA ILE A 37 -30.91 18.42 5.15
C ILE A 37 -30.11 18.65 3.86
N GLN A 38 -30.27 19.82 3.24
CA GLN A 38 -29.49 20.25 2.08
C GLN A 38 -28.02 20.47 2.47
N GLN A 39 -27.13 19.61 1.98
CA GLN A 39 -25.69 19.74 2.17
C GLN A 39 -25.12 20.70 1.10
N GLU A 40 -24.85 21.94 1.48
CA GLU A 40 -24.21 22.92 0.59
C GLU A 40 -22.78 22.49 0.23
N ARG A 41 -22.48 22.54 -1.07
CA ARG A 41 -21.18 22.25 -1.66
C ARG A 41 -20.23 23.42 -1.39
N GLY A 42 -19.42 23.35 -0.34
CA GLY A 42 -18.42 24.38 -0.11
C GLY A 42 -17.38 24.02 0.95
N SER A 43 -16.11 24.01 0.52
CA SER A 43 -14.90 24.04 1.37
C SER A 43 -14.58 22.78 2.19
N ALA A 44 -13.88 21.82 1.57
CA ALA A 44 -13.25 20.69 2.27
C ALA A 44 -11.74 20.90 2.42
N PHE A 45 -11.31 21.94 3.16
CA PHE A 45 -9.90 22.10 3.56
C PHE A 45 -9.65 22.08 5.08
N HIS A 46 -10.68 22.08 5.94
CA HIS A 46 -10.46 21.94 7.39
C HIS A 46 -11.58 21.15 8.06
N ALA A 47 -11.33 19.86 8.35
CA ALA A 47 -11.95 19.12 9.47
C ALA A 47 -11.38 17.70 9.57
N LEU A 48 -10.17 17.55 10.14
CA LEU A 48 -9.65 16.23 10.52
C LEU A 48 -9.97 15.83 11.97
N ASN A 49 -10.61 16.69 12.76
CA ASN A 49 -10.97 16.39 14.14
C ASN A 49 -12.39 16.88 14.45
N SER A 50 -13.40 16.07 14.16
CA SER A 50 -14.67 16.04 14.90
C SER A 50 -15.45 14.78 14.55
N ILE A 51 -15.54 13.89 15.53
CA ILE A 51 -16.50 12.80 15.59
C ILE A 51 -17.87 13.45 15.79
N GLN A 52 -18.67 13.53 14.72
CA GLN A 52 -20.14 13.45 14.68
C GLN A 52 -20.58 13.78 13.25
N GLY A 53 -20.80 12.76 12.42
CA GLY A 53 -21.36 12.89 11.06
C GLY A 53 -20.40 12.61 9.89
N GLY A 54 -19.08 12.51 10.13
CA GLY A 54 -18.08 12.27 9.08
C GLY A 54 -17.89 10.79 8.72
N SER A 55 -17.90 10.49 7.43
CA SER A 55 -17.87 9.13 6.88
C SER A 55 -16.69 8.30 7.40
N ALA A 56 -16.97 7.12 7.97
CA ALA A 56 -15.98 6.27 8.62
C ALA A 56 -14.98 5.66 7.62
N VAL A 57 -13.70 6.03 7.66
CA VAL A 57 -12.66 5.33 6.89
C VAL A 57 -12.68 3.83 7.24
N LYS A 58 -12.64 2.95 6.22
CA LYS A 58 -12.67 1.48 6.42
C LYS A 58 -11.65 0.98 7.45
N ASN A 59 -10.51 1.67 7.57
CA ASN A 59 -9.49 1.37 8.54
C ASN A 59 -9.44 2.45 9.65
N ARG A 60 -10.36 2.40 10.62
CA ARG A 60 -10.50 3.41 11.67
C ARG A 60 -9.23 3.71 12.48
N LYS A 61 -8.28 2.76 12.54
CA LYS A 61 -7.02 2.91 13.30
C LYS A 61 -5.85 3.43 12.46
N LEU A 62 -5.86 3.18 11.15
CA LEU A 62 -4.71 3.49 10.26
C LEU A 62 -5.05 4.47 9.14
N GLY A 63 -6.32 4.85 8.98
CA GLY A 63 -6.77 5.71 7.88
C GLY A 63 -6.00 7.03 7.80
N LEU A 64 -5.79 7.68 8.94
CA LEU A 64 -5.01 8.92 9.03
C LEU A 64 -3.57 8.70 8.59
N SER A 65 -2.85 7.75 9.20
CA SER A 65 -1.45 7.48 8.86
C SER A 65 -1.24 7.04 7.40
N ILE A 66 -2.20 6.33 6.81
CA ILE A 66 -2.14 5.94 5.39
C ILE A 66 -2.39 7.16 4.49
N SER A 67 -3.29 8.07 4.88
CA SER A 67 -3.54 9.32 4.16
C SER A 67 -2.33 10.24 4.21
N ASP A 68 -1.75 10.44 5.40
CA ASP A 68 -0.58 11.32 5.61
C ASP A 68 0.63 10.85 4.80
N ALA A 69 0.85 9.53 4.73
CA ALA A 69 1.94 8.95 3.95
C ALA A 69 1.80 9.16 2.43
N SER A 70 0.61 9.59 1.93
CA SER A 70 0.40 10.02 0.55
C SER A 70 0.84 9.02 -0.54
N TRP A 71 0.79 7.71 -0.23
CA TRP A 71 1.27 6.64 -1.11
C TRP A 71 0.69 6.69 -2.53
N TYR A 72 -0.57 7.11 -2.67
CA TYR A 72 -1.20 7.21 -3.99
C TYR A 72 -0.49 8.26 -4.83
N GLN A 73 -0.33 9.47 -4.28
CA GLN A 73 0.34 10.57 -4.97
C GLN A 73 1.82 10.23 -5.25
N PHE A 74 2.50 9.57 -4.32
CA PHE A 74 3.86 9.07 -4.53
C PHE A 74 3.95 8.15 -5.75
N THR A 75 3.05 7.16 -5.89
CA THR A 75 3.04 6.27 -7.06
C THR A 75 2.69 7.00 -8.37
N GLN A 76 1.90 8.08 -8.33
CA GLN A 76 1.64 8.90 -9.51
C GLN A 76 2.91 9.62 -9.96
N TRP A 77 3.64 10.26 -9.03
CA TRP A 77 4.90 10.92 -9.31
C TRP A 77 5.97 9.95 -9.80
N LEU A 78 6.06 8.77 -9.19
CA LEU A 78 6.99 7.71 -9.59
C LEU A 78 6.75 7.29 -11.05
N ASN A 79 5.48 7.10 -11.44
CA ASN A 79 5.12 6.79 -12.84
C ASN A 79 5.30 7.97 -13.81
N TYR A 80 5.18 9.20 -13.33
CA TYR A 80 5.44 10.39 -14.14
C TYR A 80 6.92 10.53 -14.46
N PHE A 81 7.77 10.49 -13.43
CA PHE A 81 9.22 10.63 -13.59
C PHE A 81 9.85 9.43 -14.28
N SER A 82 9.30 8.23 -14.13
CA SER A 82 9.82 7.06 -14.83
C SER A 82 9.77 7.21 -16.35
N LYS A 83 8.71 7.84 -16.87
CA LYS A 83 8.58 8.17 -18.30
C LYS A 83 9.62 9.20 -18.75
N ILE A 84 9.87 10.22 -17.93
CA ILE A 84 10.83 11.29 -18.23
C ILE A 84 12.25 10.74 -18.28
N TYR A 85 12.64 9.97 -17.26
CA TYR A 85 14.00 9.47 -17.10
C TYR A 85 14.25 8.11 -17.76
N ARG A 86 13.26 7.55 -18.46
CA ARG A 86 13.31 6.22 -19.08
C ARG A 86 13.70 5.13 -18.07
N ILE A 87 13.13 5.22 -16.86
CA ILE A 87 13.25 4.21 -15.80
C ILE A 87 12.10 3.22 -16.01
N ILE A 88 12.40 1.93 -15.92
CA ILE A 88 11.36 0.91 -16.00
C ILE A 88 10.70 0.80 -14.62
N CYS A 89 9.38 0.96 -14.54
CA CYS A 89 8.64 0.76 -13.30
C CYS A 89 7.72 -0.45 -13.41
N VAL A 90 7.86 -1.39 -12.48
CA VAL A 90 7.07 -2.63 -12.43
C VAL A 90 6.26 -2.67 -11.14
N ALA A 91 4.95 -2.67 -11.27
CA ALA A 91 4.03 -2.85 -10.16
C ALA A 91 3.78 -4.35 -9.93
N VAL A 92 3.96 -4.83 -8.69
CA VAL A 92 3.76 -6.25 -8.33
C VAL A 92 2.64 -6.43 -7.29
N PRO A 93 1.98 -7.60 -7.23
CA PRO A 93 0.97 -7.87 -6.22
C PRO A 93 1.53 -7.82 -4.78
N PRO A 94 0.89 -7.07 -3.86
CA PRO A 94 1.41 -6.83 -2.50
C PRO A 94 1.28 -8.02 -1.53
N HIS A 95 0.73 -9.14 -2.00
CA HIS A 95 0.35 -10.25 -1.11
C HIS A 95 1.57 -10.93 -0.50
N PHE A 96 1.65 -10.99 0.83
CA PHE A 96 2.64 -11.77 1.59
C PHE A 96 4.12 -11.36 1.47
N THR A 97 4.45 -10.22 0.87
CA THR A 97 5.84 -9.74 0.71
C THR A 97 6.58 -9.57 2.03
N THR A 98 5.91 -9.12 3.09
CA THR A 98 6.47 -8.97 4.44
C THR A 98 6.43 -10.28 5.25
N GLN A 99 5.64 -11.26 4.82
CA GLN A 99 5.40 -12.50 5.56
C GLN A 99 6.28 -13.65 5.08
N ASP A 100 6.35 -13.85 3.77
CA ASP A 100 7.13 -14.92 3.15
C ASP A 100 8.63 -14.64 3.34
N CYS A 101 9.38 -15.68 3.69
CA CYS A 101 10.82 -15.57 3.82
C CYS A 101 11.47 -15.39 2.45
N SER A 102 12.28 -14.35 2.30
CA SER A 102 13.00 -14.09 1.05
C SER A 102 14.04 -15.15 0.71
N VAL A 103 14.45 -16.00 1.66
CA VAL A 103 15.42 -17.08 1.45
C VAL A 103 14.72 -18.39 1.09
N CYS A 104 13.74 -18.83 1.88
CA CYS A 104 13.13 -20.16 1.77
C CYS A 104 11.62 -20.17 1.51
N SER A 105 11.02 -19.02 1.21
CA SER A 105 9.58 -18.84 0.94
C SER A 105 8.63 -19.25 2.07
N THR A 106 9.13 -19.71 3.22
CA THR A 106 8.30 -20.07 4.38
C THR A 106 7.54 -18.84 4.88
N ARG A 107 6.22 -18.99 5.03
CA ARG A 107 5.37 -17.92 5.53
C ARG A 107 5.53 -17.75 7.04
N VAL A 108 5.91 -16.55 7.45
CA VAL A 108 6.04 -16.15 8.85
C VAL A 108 5.03 -15.06 9.14
N GLN A 109 3.95 -15.39 9.84
CA GLN A 109 2.95 -14.41 10.27
C GLN A 109 3.55 -13.45 11.30
N LYS A 110 3.20 -12.16 11.18
CA LYS A 110 3.74 -11.08 12.01
C LYS A 110 2.67 -10.03 12.24
N SER A 111 2.71 -9.35 13.37
CA SER A 111 1.94 -8.13 13.58
C SER A 111 2.61 -6.95 12.85
N LEU A 112 1.90 -5.81 12.75
CA LEU A 112 2.47 -4.58 12.19
C LEU A 112 3.64 -4.04 13.02
N SER A 113 3.68 -4.32 14.33
CA SER A 113 4.74 -3.86 15.24
C SER A 113 6.01 -4.70 15.17
N THR A 114 5.93 -5.94 14.67
CA THR A 114 7.12 -6.78 14.45
C THR A 114 7.97 -6.20 13.32
N ARG A 115 9.14 -5.65 13.64
CA ARG A 115 10.09 -5.05 12.68
C ARG A 115 11.19 -6.00 12.20
N THR A 116 11.42 -7.10 12.90
CA THR A 116 12.43 -8.10 12.52
C THR A 116 11.76 -9.32 11.89
N HIS A 117 12.25 -9.74 10.73
CA HIS A 117 11.93 -11.03 10.14
C HIS A 117 12.83 -12.10 10.75
N GLN A 118 12.27 -13.08 11.44
CA GLN A 118 12.97 -14.27 11.92
C GLN A 118 12.30 -15.51 11.34
N CYS A 119 12.99 -16.22 10.45
CA CYS A 119 12.43 -17.40 9.81
C CYS A 119 12.62 -18.65 10.69
N PRO A 120 11.55 -19.37 11.07
CA PRO A 120 11.69 -20.58 11.88
C PRO A 120 12.30 -21.75 11.09
N ASN A 121 12.17 -21.75 9.75
CA ASN A 121 12.67 -22.79 8.87
C ASN A 121 14.17 -22.62 8.57
N CYS A 122 14.54 -21.59 7.81
CA CYS A 122 15.94 -21.37 7.38
C CYS A 122 16.77 -20.48 8.32
N LYS A 123 16.21 -20.05 9.47
CA LYS A 123 16.89 -19.23 10.50
C LYS A 123 17.37 -17.85 10.05
N THR A 124 16.98 -17.37 8.87
CA THR A 124 17.32 -16.01 8.43
C THR A 124 16.73 -14.97 9.38
N VAL A 125 17.57 -14.03 9.81
CA VAL A 125 17.21 -12.88 10.64
C VAL A 125 17.60 -11.60 9.91
N LEU A 126 16.62 -10.75 9.58
CA LEU A 126 16.85 -9.45 8.95
C LEU A 126 15.73 -8.46 9.26
N ASP A 127 15.92 -7.20 8.90
CA ASP A 127 14.84 -6.21 8.93
C ASP A 127 13.67 -6.66 8.04
N ARG A 128 12.43 -6.47 8.52
CA ARG A 128 11.20 -6.89 7.82
C ARG A 128 11.05 -6.17 6.49
N ASP A 129 11.37 -4.88 6.44
CA ASP A 129 11.20 -4.07 5.25
C ASP A 129 12.30 -4.42 4.23
N HIS A 130 13.50 -4.79 4.68
CA HIS A 130 14.54 -5.39 3.81
C HIS A 130 14.11 -6.75 3.22
N ASN A 131 13.51 -7.64 4.03
CA ASN A 131 12.96 -8.92 3.54
C ASN A 131 11.86 -8.67 2.50
N ALA A 132 10.99 -7.70 2.75
CA ALA A 132 9.92 -7.33 1.83
C ALA A 132 10.49 -6.80 0.51
N ALA A 133 11.51 -5.94 0.53
CA ALA A 133 12.15 -5.41 -0.67
C ALA A 133 12.70 -6.53 -1.58
N ILE A 134 13.35 -7.55 -1.00
CA ILE A 134 13.84 -8.71 -1.76
C ILE A 134 12.67 -9.47 -2.40
N ASN A 135 11.59 -9.71 -1.65
CA ASN A 135 10.41 -10.40 -2.18
C ASN A 135 9.72 -9.60 -3.29
N ILE A 136 9.61 -8.29 -3.15
CA ILE A 136 9.05 -7.38 -4.17
C ILE A 136 9.88 -7.49 -5.45
N LEU A 137 11.21 -7.44 -5.33
CA LEU A 137 12.11 -7.60 -6.47
C LEU A 137 11.95 -8.98 -7.13
N LYS A 138 11.88 -10.07 -6.36
CA LYS A 138 11.68 -11.43 -6.90
C LYS A 138 10.37 -11.56 -7.70
N LYS A 139 9.30 -10.91 -7.25
CA LYS A 139 7.99 -10.92 -7.93
C LYS A 139 7.96 -10.17 -9.26
N ARG A 140 8.99 -9.39 -9.60
CA ARG A 140 9.05 -8.66 -10.88
C ARG A 140 8.89 -9.59 -12.08
N PHE A 141 9.45 -10.80 -12.00
CA PHE A 141 9.43 -11.74 -13.11
C PHE A 141 8.01 -12.21 -13.42
N SER A 142 7.20 -12.48 -12.40
CA SER A 142 5.79 -12.85 -12.61
C SER A 142 4.96 -11.70 -13.20
N ALA A 143 5.29 -10.46 -12.87
CA ALA A 143 4.61 -9.30 -13.44
C ALA A 143 5.01 -9.04 -14.90
N VAL A 144 6.26 -9.31 -15.28
CA VAL A 144 6.77 -9.05 -16.63
C VAL A 144 6.51 -10.21 -17.59
N LEU A 145 6.63 -11.45 -17.12
CA LEU A 145 6.62 -12.66 -17.95
C LEU A 145 5.31 -13.47 -17.84
N GLY A 146 4.39 -13.09 -16.94
CA GLY A 146 3.14 -13.83 -16.73
C GLY A 146 3.31 -15.25 -16.17
N VAL A 147 4.53 -15.64 -15.77
CA VAL A 147 4.85 -16.95 -15.19
C VAL A 147 4.93 -16.87 -13.67
N SER A 148 4.28 -17.82 -13.01
CA SER A 148 4.40 -18.00 -11.55
C SER A 148 5.85 -18.37 -11.19
N PRO A 149 6.40 -17.91 -10.05
CA PRO A 149 7.76 -18.29 -9.66
C PRO A 149 7.84 -19.81 -9.54
N MET A 150 8.81 -20.43 -10.19
CA MET A 150 9.13 -21.84 -10.00
C MET A 150 9.40 -22.07 -8.51
N SER A 151 8.60 -22.95 -7.91
CA SER A 151 8.90 -23.56 -6.63
C SER A 151 9.83 -24.74 -6.89
N ASP A 152 11.08 -24.63 -6.47
CA ASP A 152 11.94 -25.80 -6.23
C ASP A 152 11.59 -26.44 -4.88
#